data_AF-A0A382WNH1-F1
#
_entry.id   AF-A0A382WNH1-F1
#
_cell.length_a   1.000
_cell.length_b   1.000
_cell.length_c   1.000
_cell.angle_alpha   90.00
_cell.angle_beta   90.00
_cell.angle_gamma   90.00
#
_symmetry.space_group_name_H-M   'P 1'
#
loop_
_entity.id
_entity.type
_entity.pdbx_description
1 polymer ?
#
loop_
_entity_poly.entity_id
_entity_poly.type
_entity_poly.pdbx_seq_one_letter_code
_entity_poly.pdbx_strand_id
1 'polypeptide(L)'
;KIDDYPFTTLQPHLGIVKYGEYQSFVMADIPGLIEGASKGKGLGHQFLKHIERTKLLLILIDTADDNPLENYRLLKKEILDYNPDLNKRKYIILRTKIDTKIDNDKWSEMDDYLEISSVSKEGIPTLIKHIGHLLNKE
;
A
#
# COMPACT_ATOMS: atom_id res chain seq x y z
N LYS A 1 21.61 13.97 18.10
CA LYS A 1 22.17 13.82 16.74
C LYS A 1 21.05 13.23 15.90
N ILE A 2 20.45 14.06 15.05
CA ILE A 2 19.26 13.72 14.26
C ILE A 2 19.80 13.14 12.96
N ASP A 3 19.53 11.86 12.68
CA ASP A 3 19.89 11.24 11.42
C ASP A 3 18.87 11.62 10.34
N ASP A 4 19.39 12.03 9.18
CA ASP A 4 18.66 12.47 7.99
C ASP A 4 17.95 11.31 7.28
N TYR A 5 16.87 10.78 7.86
CA TYR A 5 15.97 9.87 7.15
C TYR A 5 14.79 10.66 6.58
N PRO A 6 14.41 10.47 5.30
CA PRO A 6 13.34 11.22 4.67
C PRO A 6 11.99 10.79 5.24
N PHE A 7 11.53 11.47 6.28
CA PHE A 7 10.19 11.28 6.82
C PHE A 7 9.17 11.96 5.91
N THR A 8 8.17 11.23 5.43
CA THR A 8 6.99 11.83 4.80
C THR A 8 5.84 11.83 5.79
N THR A 9 5.48 13.02 6.29
CA THR A 9 4.24 13.39 7.03
C THR A 9 3.87 12.62 8.32
N LEU A 10 3.82 13.35 9.44
CA LEU A 10 3.43 12.87 10.79
C LEU A 10 1.92 12.57 10.96
N GLN A 11 1.08 12.97 10.01
CA GLN A 11 -0.37 12.78 10.04
C GLN A 11 -0.81 12.03 8.77
N PRO A 12 -1.55 10.92 8.88
CA PRO A 12 -2.08 10.24 7.71
C PRO A 12 -3.05 11.16 6.96
N HIS A 13 -2.87 11.29 5.65
CA HIS A 13 -3.78 12.08 4.82
C HIS A 13 -5.02 11.25 4.51
N LEU A 14 -6.16 11.69 5.04
CA LEU A 14 -7.46 11.05 4.84
C LEU A 14 -8.14 11.62 3.59
N GLY A 15 -8.63 10.73 2.73
CA GLY A 15 -9.42 11.05 1.55
C GLY A 15 -10.72 10.26 1.53
N ILE A 16 -11.80 10.91 1.08
CA ILE A 16 -13.07 10.23 0.81
C ILE A 16 -13.10 9.88 -0.68
N VAL A 17 -13.24 8.59 -0.99
CA VAL A 17 -13.34 8.10 -2.36
C VAL A 17 -14.78 7.68 -2.63
N LYS A 18 -15.40 8.27 -3.65
CA LYS A 18 -16.76 7.93 -4.09
C LYS A 18 -16.71 6.83 -5.14
N TYR A 19 -17.62 5.86 -5.06
CA TYR A 19 -17.74 4.77 -6.03
C TYR A 19 -19.21 4.48 -6.34
N GLY A 20 -19.85 5.37 -7.11
CA GLY A 20 -21.30 5.32 -7.38
C GLY A 20 -22.05 6.47 -6.71
N GLU A 21 -23.38 6.48 -6.82
CA GLU A 21 -24.18 7.65 -6.41
C GLU A 21 -24.23 7.90 -4.90
N TYR A 22 -24.23 6.83 -4.09
CA TYR A 22 -24.36 6.92 -2.63
C TYR A 22 -23.34 6.09 -1.86
N GLN A 23 -22.29 5.62 -2.54
CA GLN A 23 -21.29 4.75 -1.95
C GLN A 23 -19.94 5.47 -1.88
N SER A 24 -19.29 5.38 -0.72
CA SER A 24 -17.97 5.95 -0.49
C SER A 24 -17.19 5.15 0.54
N PHE A 25 -15.87 5.22 0.48
CA PHE A 25 -14.98 4.72 1.52
C PHE A 25 -13.93 5.77 1.89
N VAL A 26 -13.39 5.63 3.09
CA VAL A 26 -12.26 6.44 3.54
C VAL A 26 -10.97 5.70 3.19
N MET A 27 -10.06 6.41 2.54
CA MET A 27 -8.70 5.98 2.28
C MET A 27 -7.76 6.86 3.09
N ALA A 28 -6.72 6.27 3.66
CA ALA A 28 -5.66 7.01 4.31
C ALA A 28 -4.36 6.69 3.60
N ASP A 29 -3.57 7.72 3.30
CA ASP A 29 -2.18 7.51 2.90
C ASP A 29 -1.36 7.20 4.15
N ILE A 30 -0.65 6.07 4.10
CA ILE A 30 0.22 5.60 5.18
C ILE A 30 1.65 5.73 4.67
N PRO A 31 2.46 6.62 5.29
CA PRO A 31 3.87 6.74 4.99
C PRO A 31 4.57 5.38 5.01
N GLY A 32 5.49 5.18 4.06
CA GLY A 32 6.16 3.90 3.87
C GLY A 32 6.76 3.33 5.15
N LEU A 33 6.64 2.01 5.33
CA LEU A 33 7.31 1.31 6.42
C LEU A 33 8.81 1.31 6.12
N ILE A 34 9.58 2.03 6.94
CA ILE A 34 11.04 1.94 6.94
C ILE A 34 11.47 0.63 7.59
N GLU A 35 12.64 0.11 7.18
CA GLU A 35 13.24 -1.07 7.77
C GLU A 35 13.40 -0.91 9.30
N GLY A 36 12.86 -1.86 10.08
CA GLY A 36 12.86 -1.79 11.55
C GLY A 36 11.68 -1.05 12.18
N ALA A 37 10.64 -0.72 11.40
CA ALA A 37 9.38 -0.16 11.89
C ALA A 37 8.72 -1.02 12.99
N SER A 38 8.70 -2.34 12.81
CA SER A 38 8.20 -3.33 13.79
C SER A 38 8.94 -3.29 15.12
N LYS A 39 10.24 -2.97 15.10
CA LYS A 39 11.13 -2.91 16.28
C LYS A 39 11.10 -1.56 17.00
N GLY A 40 10.16 -0.68 16.65
CA GLY A 40 10.02 0.64 17.27
C GLY A 40 11.05 1.67 16.79
N LYS A 41 11.77 1.43 15.68
CA LYS A 41 12.61 2.46 15.07
C LYS A 41 11.75 3.47 14.31
N GLY A 42 11.91 4.75 14.63
CA GLY A 42 11.22 5.84 13.96
C GLY A 42 9.71 5.85 14.18
N LEU A 43 8.97 6.44 13.24
CA LEU A 43 7.51 6.60 13.28
C LEU A 43 6.74 5.31 12.88
N GLY A 44 7.45 4.27 12.43
CA GLY A 44 6.87 3.05 11.87
C GLY A 44 5.87 2.34 12.81
N HIS A 45 6.16 2.28 14.11
CA HIS A 45 5.26 1.67 15.09
C HIS A 45 3.93 2.42 15.23
N GLN A 46 3.93 3.76 15.10
CA GLN A 46 2.68 4.54 15.11
C GLN A 46 1.87 4.29 13.83
N PHE A 47 2.52 4.14 12.67
CA PHE A 47 1.84 3.79 11.42
C PHE A 47 1.23 2.39 11.44
N LEU A 48 1.96 1.41 11.99
CA LEU A 48 1.46 0.05 12.15
C LEU A 48 0.18 0.00 13.01
N LYS A 49 0.05 0.87 14.02
CA LYS A 49 -1.20 1.04 14.80
C LYS A 49 -2.37 1.57 13.96
N HIS A 50 -2.11 2.36 12.91
CA HIS A 50 -3.16 2.82 11.99
C HIS A 50 -3.61 1.70 11.05
N ILE A 51 -2.67 0.86 10.59
CA ILE A 51 -2.94 -0.33 9.78
C ILE A 51 -3.97 -1.25 10.47
N GLU A 52 -3.88 -1.41 11.80
CA GLU A 52 -4.85 -2.19 12.59
C GLU A 52 -6.31 -1.72 12.48
N ARG A 53 -6.54 -0.47 12.08
CA ARG A 53 -7.89 0.10 11.92
C ARG A 53 -8.41 0.04 10.49
N THR A 54 -7.62 -0.48 9.55
CA THR A 54 -7.99 -0.54 8.12
C THR A 54 -8.57 -1.91 7.77
N LYS A 55 -9.63 -1.95 6.95
CA LYS A 55 -10.21 -3.22 6.48
C LYS A 55 -9.44 -3.85 5.31
N LEU A 56 -8.75 -3.02 4.53
CA LEU A 56 -8.04 -3.39 3.33
C LEU A 56 -6.74 -2.58 3.24
N LEU A 57 -5.66 -3.24 2.83
CA LEU A 57 -4.37 -2.61 2.57
C LEU A 57 -4.06 -2.61 1.08
N LEU A 58 -3.50 -1.51 0.60
CA LEU A 58 -2.96 -1.40 -0.76
C LEU A 58 -1.44 -1.30 -0.64
N ILE A 59 -0.74 -2.24 -1.26
CA ILE A 59 0.73 -2.27 -1.28
C ILE A 59 1.16 -1.78 -2.64
N LEU A 60 1.70 -0.55 -2.70
CA LEU A 60 2.15 0.06 -3.94
C LEU A 60 3.62 -0.26 -4.16
N ILE A 61 3.95 -0.81 -5.32
CA ILE A 61 5.32 -1.12 -5.73
C ILE A 61 5.51 -0.57 -7.15
N ASP A 62 6.60 0.16 -7.34
CA ASP A 62 6.94 0.86 -8.58
C ASP A 62 7.31 -0.15 -9.68
N THR A 63 6.84 0.06 -10.92
CA THR A 63 7.20 -0.82 -12.04
C THR A 63 8.71 -0.86 -12.30
N ALA A 64 9.40 0.24 -11.99
CA ALA A 64 10.85 0.38 -12.15
C ALA A 64 11.66 -0.17 -10.96
N ASP A 65 11.03 -0.74 -9.94
CA ASP A 65 11.73 -1.32 -8.79
C ASP A 65 12.64 -2.47 -9.21
N ASP A 66 13.89 -2.48 -8.74
CA ASP A 66 14.88 -3.50 -9.09
C ASP A 66 14.54 -4.88 -8.49
N ASN A 67 13.79 -4.93 -7.38
CA ASN A 67 13.45 -6.16 -6.66
C ASN A 67 12.02 -6.08 -6.05
N PRO A 68 10.97 -6.03 -6.88
CA PRO A 68 9.59 -5.82 -6.42
C PRO A 68 9.11 -6.90 -5.44
N LEU A 69 9.47 -8.16 -5.70
CA LEU A 69 9.10 -9.30 -4.85
C LEU A 69 9.78 -9.25 -3.47
N GLU A 70 11.06 -8.88 -3.41
CA GLU A 70 11.77 -8.70 -2.15
C GLU A 70 11.15 -7.56 -1.34
N ASN A 71 10.85 -6.43 -1.98
CA ASN A 71 10.23 -5.29 -1.32
C ASN A 71 8.83 -5.64 -0.77
N TYR A 72 8.03 -6.37 -1.55
CA TYR A 72 6.76 -6.94 -1.05
C TYR A 72 6.98 -7.83 0.18
N ARG A 73 7.94 -8.76 0.12
CA ARG A 73 8.24 -9.68 1.23
C ARG A 73 8.70 -8.94 2.48
N LEU A 74 9.54 -7.92 2.34
CA LEU A 74 10.02 -7.08 3.44
C LEU A 74 8.86 -6.33 4.10
N LEU A 75 8.00 -5.67 3.31
CA LEU A 75 6.81 -4.99 3.82
C LEU A 75 5.88 -5.94 4.56
N LYS A 76 5.62 -7.12 3.97
CA LYS A 76 4.78 -8.15 4.60
C LYS A 76 5.39 -8.65 5.90
N LYS A 77 6.70 -8.85 5.93
CA LYS A 77 7.43 -9.25 7.14
C LYS A 77 7.33 -8.21 8.25
N GLU A 78 7.52 -6.93 7.96
CA GLU A 78 7.39 -5.86 8.96
C GLU A 78 5.96 -5.79 9.56
N ILE A 79 4.93 -5.99 8.73
CA ILE A 79 3.53 -6.06 9.18
C ILE A 79 3.32 -7.28 10.10
N LEU A 80 3.87 -8.44 9.73
CA LEU A 80 3.77 -9.69 10.49
C LEU A 80 4.53 -9.64 11.82
N ASP A 81 5.74 -9.11 11.79
CA ASP A 81 6.61 -8.96 12.96
C ASP A 81 6.00 -8.00 13.99
N TYR A 82 5.20 -7.02 13.54
CA TYR A 82 4.44 -6.14 14.42
C TYR A 82 3.22 -6.83 15.03
N ASN A 83 2.35 -7.42 14.21
CA ASN A 83 1.15 -8.10 14.66
C ASN A 83 0.76 -9.22 13.69
N PRO A 84 0.94 -10.50 14.07
CA PRO A 84 0.63 -11.65 13.22
C PRO A 84 -0.83 -11.71 12.74
N ASP A 85 -1.78 -11.13 13.50
CA ASP A 85 -3.20 -11.10 13.08
C ASP A 85 -3.43 -10.21 11.87
N LEU A 86 -2.51 -9.29 11.54
CA LEU A 86 -2.59 -8.47 10.33
C LEU A 86 -2.44 -9.30 9.05
N ASN A 87 -1.89 -10.52 9.12
CA ASN A 87 -1.82 -11.43 7.96
C ASN A 87 -3.19 -11.83 7.42
N LYS A 88 -4.21 -11.83 8.29
CA LYS A 88 -5.58 -12.19 7.93
C LYS A 88 -6.29 -11.06 7.17
N ARG A 89 -5.71 -9.86 7.15
CA ARG A 89 -6.30 -8.72 6.44
C ARG A 89 -6.13 -8.89 4.94
N LYS A 90 -7.15 -8.45 4.21
CA LYS A 90 -7.12 -8.39 2.76
C LYS A 90 -6.07 -7.36 2.33
N TYR A 91 -5.23 -7.74 1.37
CA TYR A 91 -4.26 -6.86 0.73
C TYR A 91 -4.46 -6.92 -0.79
N ILE A 92 -4.18 -5.80 -1.46
CA ILE A 92 -4.08 -5.72 -2.92
C ILE A 92 -2.70 -5.19 -3.24
N ILE A 93 -2.00 -5.88 -4.14
CA ILE A 93 -0.73 -5.40 -4.68
C ILE A 93 -1.03 -4.51 -5.87
N LEU A 94 -0.46 -3.30 -5.85
CA LEU A 94 -0.58 -2.32 -6.91
C LEU A 94 0.77 -2.12 -7.58
N ARG A 95 0.84 -2.51 -8.84
CA ARG A 95 1.93 -2.18 -9.75
C ARG A 95 1.70 -0.77 -10.27
N THR A 96 2.45 0.20 -9.72
CA THR A 96 2.23 1.64 -9.95
C THR A 96 3.24 2.25 -10.91
N LYS A 97 2.91 3.43 -11.47
CA LYS A 97 3.72 4.17 -12.47
C LYS A 97 3.90 3.47 -13.81
N ILE A 98 2.91 2.70 -14.25
CA ILE A 98 2.92 2.00 -15.54
C ILE A 98 3.09 2.95 -16.75
N ASP A 99 2.78 4.23 -16.58
CA ASP A 99 2.98 5.27 -17.60
C ASP A 99 4.45 5.54 -17.94
N THR A 100 5.39 5.17 -17.05
CA THR A 100 6.83 5.33 -17.28
C THR A 100 7.35 4.40 -18.38
N LYS A 101 6.63 3.32 -18.69
CA LYS A 101 7.04 2.24 -19.60
C LYS A 101 8.39 1.61 -19.24
N ILE A 102 8.83 1.79 -18.00
CA ILE A 102 9.97 1.09 -17.42
C ILE A 102 9.39 -0.11 -16.69
N ASP A 103 9.79 -1.28 -17.15
CA ASP A 103 9.35 -2.55 -16.60
C ASP A 103 10.55 -3.41 -16.21
N ASN A 104 10.44 -4.06 -15.07
CA ASN A 104 11.40 -5.04 -14.60
C ASN A 104 10.85 -6.45 -14.83
N ASP A 105 11.58 -7.29 -15.55
CA ASP A 105 11.19 -8.67 -15.85
C ASP A 105 10.88 -9.51 -14.59
N LYS A 106 11.42 -9.13 -13.42
CA LYS A 106 11.14 -9.78 -12.12
C LYS A 106 9.69 -9.67 -11.66
N TRP A 107 8.88 -8.79 -12.24
CA TRP A 107 7.44 -8.78 -12.00
C TRP A 107 6.75 -10.08 -12.40
N SER A 108 7.36 -10.88 -13.29
CA SER A 108 6.88 -12.22 -13.64
C SER A 108 6.90 -13.22 -12.48
N GLU A 109 7.64 -12.93 -11.39
CA GLU A 109 7.66 -13.76 -10.19
C GLU A 109 6.52 -13.43 -9.21
N MET A 110 5.74 -12.39 -9.49
CA MET A 110 4.61 -11.96 -8.69
C MET A 110 3.30 -12.24 -9.42
N ASP A 111 2.48 -13.09 -8.83
CA ASP A 111 1.11 -13.31 -9.28
C ASP A 111 0.15 -12.36 -8.53
N ASP A 112 -0.95 -11.99 -9.18
CA ASP A 112 -2.09 -11.27 -8.60
C ASP A 112 -1.80 -9.82 -8.11
N TYR A 113 -1.55 -8.93 -9.08
CA TYR A 113 -1.49 -7.48 -8.87
C TYR A 113 -2.46 -6.74 -9.80
N LEU A 114 -2.83 -5.51 -9.41
CA LEU A 114 -3.52 -4.57 -10.27
C LEU A 114 -2.56 -3.47 -10.73
N GLU A 115 -2.75 -3.03 -11.96
CA GLU A 115 -1.91 -2.00 -12.57
C GLU A 115 -2.57 -0.63 -12.48
N ILE A 116 -1.80 0.38 -12.11
CA ILE A 116 -2.28 1.76 -12.05
C ILE A 116 -1.24 2.77 -12.51
N SER A 117 -1.74 3.89 -13.03
CA SER A 117 -0.99 5.14 -13.12
C SER A 117 -1.77 6.26 -12.45
N SER A 118 -1.13 6.92 -11.49
CA SER A 118 -1.68 8.12 -10.85
C SER A 118 -1.67 9.34 -11.79
N VAL A 119 -0.80 9.35 -12.80
CA VAL A 119 -0.63 10.44 -13.76
C VAL A 119 -1.65 10.32 -14.88
N SER A 120 -1.66 9.21 -15.61
CA SER A 120 -2.59 8.98 -16.73
C SER A 120 -4.00 8.61 -16.26
N LYS A 121 -4.17 8.28 -14.97
CA LYS A 121 -5.40 7.74 -14.35
C LYS A 121 -5.78 6.34 -14.84
N GLU A 122 -4.89 5.69 -15.58
CA GLU A 122 -5.07 4.30 -16.00
C GLU A 122 -5.20 3.37 -14.79
N GLY A 123 -6.10 2.39 -14.87
CA GLY A 123 -6.38 1.44 -13.80
C GLY A 123 -7.16 1.99 -12.59
N ILE A 124 -7.09 3.30 -12.31
CA ILE A 124 -7.70 3.92 -11.12
C ILE A 124 -9.22 3.69 -11.03
N PRO A 125 -10.04 3.90 -12.09
CA PRO A 125 -11.48 3.67 -11.99
C PRO A 125 -11.84 2.21 -11.68
N THR A 126 -11.10 1.26 -12.25
CA THR A 126 -11.28 -0.17 -12.02
C THR A 126 -10.89 -0.54 -10.60
N LEU A 127 -9.76 -0.01 -10.12
CA LEU A 127 -9.31 -0.19 -8.74
C LEU A 127 -10.35 0.31 -7.73
N ILE A 128 -10.89 1.51 -7.93
CA ILE A 128 -11.91 2.09 -7.03
C ILE A 128 -13.15 1.19 -6.94
N LYS A 129 -13.64 0.69 -8.08
CA LYS A 129 -14.78 -0.24 -8.11
C LYS A 129 -14.45 -1.56 -7.41
N HIS A 130 -13.26 -2.10 -7.65
CA HIS A 130 -12.81 -3.35 -7.04
C HIS A 130 -12.70 -3.23 -5.51
N ILE A 131 -12.10 -2.14 -5.01
CA ILE A 131 -12.05 -1.83 -3.57
C ILE A 131 -13.46 -1.71 -2.99
N GLY A 132 -14.34 -0.94 -3.63
CA GLY A 132 -15.73 -0.77 -3.18
C GLY A 132 -16.47 -2.10 -3.03
N HIS A 133 -16.30 -3.01 -3.99
CA HIS A 133 -16.88 -4.36 -3.92
C HIS A 133 -16.30 -5.20 -2.77
N LEU A 134 -14.99 -5.15 -2.55
CA LEU A 134 -14.33 -5.89 -1.48
C LEU A 134 -14.73 -5.41 -0.09
N LEU A 135 -14.95 -4.10 0.09
CA LEU A 135 -15.36 -3.50 1.36
C LEU A 135 -16.84 -3.78 1.69
N ASN A 136 -17.70 -3.96 0.68
CA ASN A 136 -19.13 -4.26 0.86
C ASN A 136 -19.44 -5.76 1.00
N LYS A 137 -18.48 -6.63 0.70
CA LYS A 137 -18.63 -8.09 0.76
C LYS A 137 -18.48 -8.68 2.19
N GLU A 138 -18.73 -7.88 3.23
CA GLU A 138 -18.70 -8.29 4.63
C GLU A 138 -20.08 -8.24 5.27
#